data_AF-A0A3S5ALZ5-F1
#
_entry.id   AF-A0A3S5ALZ5-F1
#
_cell.length_a   1.000
_cell.length_b   1.000
_cell.length_c   1.000
_cell.angle_alpha   90.00
_cell.angle_beta   90.00
_cell.angle_gamma   90.00
#
_symmetry.space_group_name_H-M   'P 1'
#
loop_
_entity.id
_entity.type
_entity.pdbx_description
1 polymer ?
#
loop_
_entity_poly.entity_id
_entity_poly.type
_entity_poly.pdbx_seq_one_letter_code
_entity_poly.pdbx_strand_id
1 'polypeptide(L)'
;MPEQLYGDGDGTVNLRSLHICRKWPRVKEIILPHAEHLLIVRDARFISAVKEIIGWRPLNLVNNKSLRRSRKSVIQQRHLRVHYMRRRFVGLI
;
A
#
# COMPACT_ATOMS: atom_id res chain seq x y z
N MET A 1 41.80 -12.48 -15.94
CA MET A 1 40.54 -11.89 -15.42
C MET A 1 40.68 -11.80 -13.92
N PRO A 2 40.37 -10.66 -13.27
CA PRO A 2 40.38 -10.60 -11.81
C PRO A 2 39.33 -11.54 -11.23
N GLU A 3 39.65 -12.18 -10.10
CA GLU A 3 38.69 -13.00 -9.35
C GLU A 3 37.71 -12.11 -8.59
N GLN A 4 36.42 -12.42 -8.68
CA GLN A 4 35.36 -11.61 -8.10
C GLN A 4 34.90 -12.23 -6.79
N LEU A 5 35.14 -11.54 -5.68
CA LEU A 5 34.65 -11.91 -4.36
C LEU A 5 33.31 -11.22 -4.09
N TYR A 6 32.28 -12.02 -3.83
CA TYR A 6 30.94 -11.53 -3.52
C TYR A 6 30.79 -11.30 -2.01
N GLY A 7 29.98 -10.31 -1.64
CA GLY A 7 29.58 -10.02 -0.26
C GLY A 7 28.16 -9.47 -0.19
N ASP A 8 27.68 -9.20 1.02
CA ASP A 8 26.31 -8.75 1.24
C ASP A 8 26.04 -7.36 0.63
N GLY A 9 24.81 -7.16 0.16
CA GLY A 9 24.36 -5.92 -0.47
C GLY A 9 23.08 -6.10 -1.26
N ASP A 10 22.83 -5.18 -2.20
CA ASP A 10 21.69 -5.22 -3.13
C ASP A 10 22.09 -5.73 -4.53
N GLY A 11 23.23 -6.42 -4.63
CA GLY A 11 23.82 -6.89 -5.88
C GLY A 11 24.70 -5.85 -6.60
N THR A 12 24.76 -4.60 -6.13
CA THR A 12 25.66 -3.56 -6.67
C THR A 12 26.37 -2.79 -5.55
N VAL A 13 25.61 -2.32 -4.57
CA VAL A 13 26.08 -1.58 -3.41
C VAL A 13 26.22 -2.53 -2.23
N ASN A 14 27.38 -2.50 -1.57
CA ASN A 14 27.63 -3.33 -0.39
C ASN A 14 26.77 -2.90 0.81
N LEU A 15 26.50 -3.85 1.71
CA LEU A 15 25.66 -3.63 2.89
C LEU A 15 26.24 -2.54 3.82
N ARG A 16 27.57 -2.47 3.95
CA ARG A 16 28.27 -1.46 4.77
C ARG A 16 27.95 -0.03 4.32
N SER A 17 27.91 0.21 3.01
CA SER A 17 27.57 1.50 2.40
C SER A 17 26.09 1.82 2.61
N LEU A 18 25.20 0.83 2.44
CA LEU A 18 23.76 1.01 2.71
C LEU A 18 23.48 1.42 4.17
N HIS A 19 24.29 0.95 5.12
CA HIS A 19 24.12 1.21 6.55
C HIS A 19 24.64 2.58 7.03
N ILE A 20 25.28 3.37 6.16
CA ILE A 20 25.92 4.63 6.58
C ILE A 20 24.92 5.66 7.14
N CYS A 21 23.66 5.61 6.66
CA CYS A 21 22.59 6.50 7.08
C CYS A 21 22.26 6.40 8.58
N ARG A 22 22.58 5.26 9.22
CA ARG A 22 22.39 5.05 10.68
C ARG A 22 23.22 6.01 11.53
N LYS A 23 24.24 6.65 10.96
CA LYS A 23 25.06 7.66 11.63
C LYS A 23 24.42 9.05 11.65
N TRP A 24 23.34 9.27 10.89
CA TRP A 24 22.67 10.57 10.83
C TRP A 24 21.60 10.68 11.94
N PRO A 25 21.38 11.88 12.50
CA PRO A 25 20.38 12.07 13.54
C PRO A 25 18.96 11.90 12.97
N ARG A 26 18.09 11.22 13.72
CA ARG A 26 16.65 11.06 13.42
C ARG A 26 16.35 10.34 12.10
N VAL A 27 17.15 9.34 11.73
CA VAL A 27 16.87 8.45 10.58
C VAL A 27 16.01 7.26 11.00
N LYS A 28 15.01 6.93 10.18
CA LYS A 28 14.28 5.66 10.23
C LYS A 28 14.77 4.79 9.07
N GLU A 29 15.26 3.60 9.39
CA GLU A 29 15.68 2.62 8.39
C GLU A 29 14.52 1.71 8.00
N ILE A 30 14.45 1.34 6.73
CA ILE A 30 13.52 0.34 6.20
C ILE A 30 14.36 -0.72 5.49
N ILE A 31 14.37 -1.93 6.04
CA ILE A 31 15.11 -3.05 5.47
C ILE A 31 14.22 -3.72 4.44
N LEU A 32 14.74 -3.90 3.21
CA LEU A 32 14.08 -4.62 2.14
C LEU A 32 14.91 -5.87 1.78
N PRO A 33 14.67 -7.02 2.45
CA PRO A 33 15.44 -8.23 2.20
C PRO A 33 15.37 -8.63 0.73
N HIS A 34 16.51 -8.99 0.15
CA HIS A 34 16.66 -9.46 -1.25
C HIS A 34 16.20 -8.46 -2.32
N ALA A 35 16.07 -7.17 -1.98
CA ALA A 35 15.80 -6.15 -2.99
C ALA A 35 17.07 -5.92 -3.82
N GLU A 36 16.96 -6.14 -5.13
CA GLU A 36 18.06 -5.87 -6.07
C GLU A 36 18.11 -4.40 -6.47
N HIS A 37 19.32 -3.88 -6.65
CA HIS A 37 19.59 -2.47 -6.92
C HIS A 37 18.75 -1.91 -8.07
N LEU A 38 18.67 -2.62 -9.19
CA LEU A 38 17.97 -2.17 -10.40
C LEU A 38 16.44 -2.34 -10.30
N LEU A 39 15.97 -3.21 -9.42
CA LEU A 39 14.56 -3.61 -9.32
C LEU A 39 13.84 -3.00 -8.11
N ILE A 40 14.56 -2.33 -7.21
CA ILE A 40 14.01 -1.78 -5.96
C ILE A 40 12.83 -0.83 -6.22
N VAL A 41 12.83 -0.06 -7.31
CA VAL A 41 11.74 0.87 -7.66
C VAL A 41 10.44 0.15 -8.05
N ARG A 42 10.51 -1.15 -8.38
CA ARG A 42 9.37 -2.01 -8.71
C ARG A 42 8.93 -2.86 -7.50
N ASP A 43 9.68 -2.84 -6.41
CA ASP A 43 9.37 -3.62 -5.20
C ASP A 43 8.10 -3.06 -4.53
N ALA A 44 7.10 -3.92 -4.33
CA ALA A 44 5.83 -3.52 -3.74
C ALA A 44 5.99 -2.99 -2.30
N ARG A 45 7.00 -3.46 -1.56
CA ARG A 45 7.32 -3.00 -0.19
C ARG A 45 7.93 -1.60 -0.23
N PHE A 46 8.83 -1.35 -1.18
CA PHE A 46 9.37 -0.01 -1.42
C PHE A 46 8.26 0.98 -1.79
N ILE A 47 7.42 0.63 -2.76
CA ILE A 47 6.30 1.47 -3.19
C ILE A 47 5.34 1.74 -2.03
N SER A 48 5.05 0.74 -1.20
CA SER A 48 4.19 0.88 -0.03
C SER A 48 4.79 1.82 1.01
N ALA A 49 6.09 1.69 1.30
CA ALA A 49 6.79 2.57 2.22
C ALA A 49 6.78 4.04 1.75
N VAL A 50 7.05 4.28 0.46
CA VAL A 50 6.98 5.62 -0.13
C VAL A 50 5.57 6.20 0.00
N LYS A 51 4.54 5.42 -0.33
CA LYS A 51 3.12 5.84 -0.19
C LYS A 51 2.78 6.23 1.25
N GLU A 52 3.24 5.46 2.23
CA GLU A 52 3.04 5.76 3.64
C GLU A 52 3.73 7.08 4.04
N ILE A 53 5.00 7.25 3.66
CA ILE A 53 5.80 8.44 3.98
C ILE A 53 5.16 9.72 3.41
N ILE A 54 4.66 9.67 2.18
CA ILE A 54 4.03 10.84 1.53
C ILE A 54 2.56 11.02 1.92
N GLY A 55 2.01 10.16 2.78
CA GLY A 55 0.60 10.20 3.16
C GLY A 55 -0.35 9.96 1.99
N TRP A 56 0.04 9.14 1.01
CA TRP A 56 -0.76 8.86 -0.17
C TRP A 56 -2.11 8.26 0.22
N ARG A 57 -3.20 8.86 -0.29
CA ARG A 57 -4.56 8.35 -0.15
C ARG A 57 -5.10 8.03 -1.54
N PRO A 58 -5.71 6.85 -1.77
CA PRO A 58 -6.40 6.60 -3.02
C PRO A 58 -7.59 7.56 -3.15
N LEU A 59 -7.73 8.19 -4.32
CA LEU A 59 -8.77 9.19 -4.62
C LEU A 59 -10.21 8.68 -4.40
N ASN A 60 -10.40 7.36 -4.29
CA ASN A 60 -11.71 6.73 -4.15
C ASN A 60 -12.20 6.56 -2.70
N LEU A 61 -11.44 7.01 -1.70
CA LEU A 61 -11.84 6.96 -0.28
C LEU A 61 -12.28 8.30 0.32
N VAL A 62 -12.26 9.39 -0.46
CA VAL A 62 -13.00 10.61 -0.11
C VAL A 62 -14.48 10.34 -0.32
N ASN A 63 -15.07 9.67 0.66
CA ASN A 63 -16.49 9.39 0.72
C ASN A 63 -17.24 10.74 0.67
N ASN A 64 -18.05 10.94 -0.37
CA ASN A 64 -19.09 11.96 -0.49
C ASN A 64 -20.21 11.79 0.56
N LYS A 65 -19.86 11.46 1.81
CA LYS A 65 -20.78 11.33 2.94
C LYS A 65 -20.92 12.65 3.71
N SER A 66 -20.00 13.60 3.54
CA SER A 66 -20.09 14.94 4.15
C SER A 66 -20.94 15.93 3.34
N LEU A 67 -21.07 15.75 2.01
CA LEU A 67 -21.81 16.68 1.15
C LEU A 67 -23.33 16.42 1.05
N ARG A 68 -23.83 15.33 1.64
CA ARG A 68 -25.26 14.94 1.60
C ARG A 68 -26.04 15.25 2.89
N ARG A 69 -25.53 16.09 3.78
CA ARG A 69 -26.21 16.48 5.03
C ARG A 69 -26.94 17.83 4.98
N SER A 70 -26.85 18.56 3.88
CA SER A 70 -27.60 19.80 3.68
C SER A 70 -28.37 19.72 2.36
N ARG A 71 -29.70 19.91 2.41
CA ARG A 71 -30.70 19.77 1.33
C ARG A 71 -31.32 18.38 1.12
N LYS A 72 -32.07 17.88 2.11
CA LYS A 72 -33.38 17.21 1.87
C LYS A 72 -34.27 17.42 3.10
N SER A 73 -34.88 18.60 3.19
CA SER A 73 -36.16 18.73 3.88
C SER A 73 -37.26 18.62 2.81
N VAL A 74 -38.31 17.87 3.16
CA VAL A 74 -39.62 17.84 2.52
C VAL A 74 -39.64 17.38 1.06
N ILE A 75 -39.95 16.10 0.83
CA ILE A 75 -41.05 15.62 -0.02
C ILE A 75 -41.16 14.10 0.13
N GLN A 76 -42.37 13.72 0.47
CA GLN A 76 -42.96 12.40 0.67
C GLN A 76 -42.94 11.55 -0.61
N GLN A 77 -42.62 10.25 -0.49
CA GLN A 77 -43.22 9.13 -1.25
C GLN A 77 -42.61 7.83 -0.74
N ARG A 78 -43.31 7.11 0.16
CA ARG A 78 -44.22 5.99 -0.16
C ARG A 78 -43.49 4.77 -0.74
N HIS A 79 -43.44 3.74 0.11
CA HIS A 79 -43.59 2.32 -0.21
C HIS A 79 -42.67 1.72 -1.29
N LEU A 80 -41.73 0.88 -0.86
CA LEU A 80 -41.51 -0.46 -1.43
C LEU A 80 -40.62 -1.27 -0.48
N ARG A 81 -41.26 -2.17 0.28
CA ARG A 81 -40.57 -3.30 0.92
C ARG A 81 -40.14 -4.26 -0.19
N VAL A 82 -38.83 -4.48 -0.33
CA VAL A 82 -38.33 -5.64 -1.06
C VAL A 82 -37.61 -6.52 -0.04
N HIS A 83 -38.31 -7.59 0.34
CA HIS A 83 -37.74 -8.71 1.09
C HIS A 83 -36.70 -9.40 0.20
N TYR A 84 -35.43 -9.41 0.60
CA TYR A 84 -34.46 -10.33 0.02
C TYR A 84 -34.47 -11.64 0.84
N MET A 85 -35.09 -12.68 0.29
CA MET A 85 -34.97 -14.05 0.78
C MET A 85 -34.25 -14.92 -0.26
N ARG A 86 -33.15 -15.55 0.20
CA ARG A 86 -32.53 -16.81 -0.27
C ARG A 86 -31.92 -16.79 -1.69
N ARG A 87 -30.76 -17.42 -1.95
CA ARG A 87 -30.40 -18.82 -1.61
C ARG A 87 -28.89 -19.01 -1.43
N ARG A 88 -28.51 -19.78 -0.40
CA ARG A 88 -27.27 -20.57 -0.34
C ARG A 88 -27.35 -21.61 -1.46
N PHE A 89 -26.36 -21.65 -2.34
CA PHE A 89 -26.14 -22.77 -3.26
C PHE A 89 -25.19 -23.74 -2.57
N VAL A 90 -25.66 -24.95 -2.29
CA VAL A 90 -24.85 -26.10 -1.88
C VAL A 90 -24.99 -27.09 -3.04
N GLY A 91 -23.92 -27.28 -3.80
CA GLY A 91 -23.85 -28.25 -4.89
C GLY A 91 -23.00 -29.44 -4.46
N LEU A 92 -23.56 -30.62 -4.63
CA LEU A 92 -23.03 -31.95 -4.31
C LEU A 92 -22.80 -32.68 -5.63
N ILE A 93 -21.59 -33.18 -5.88
CA ILE A 93 -21.28 -34.43 -6.61
C ILE A 93 -20.02 -35.00 -5.96
#